data_AF-A0A843GMU2-F1
#
_entry.id   AF-A0A843GMU2-F1
#
_cell.length_a   1.000
_cell.length_b   1.000
_cell.length_c   1.000
_cell.angle_alpha   90.00
_cell.angle_beta   90.00
_cell.angle_gamma   90.00
#
_symmetry.space_group_name_H-M   'P 1'
#
loop_
_entity.id
_entity.type
_entity.pdbx_description
1 polymer ?
#
loop_
_entity_poly.entity_id
_entity_poly.type
_entity_poly.pdbx_seq_one_letter_code
_entity_poly.pdbx_strand_id
1 'polypeptide(L)'
;MSDNIFICKICNKSFNNIYSFSSHIKNEHKPLTAKDYYDKYLKKENEDICPICGKQTKFESISKGYKRFCSTNCAHKSPEIKEKYKQTCLERYGVTSTNKLQSMKDKSKQTCLEKYGTEFASQSEEFKEQSRKTCLEKYGVEYSFQSENNKEKSKSTLLEKYGVDHYSKSDKFKEEFKETCQEKYGVNAPAQCPEIYQKVKETCLKKYNVENYAKTEEFKEKFKDTCLEKYRVENPMQNKEIMKKRIITCQEKYNNDTFLGSDSHLNNMTDIREKIEKTCLKKYGVTNVYKSKDIQEKARKTCLKNNGTEFPAQNYEIFKKSRKKYKYNNIMFDSSWELAYYIWLTDHKIEFEYQPNIKFKYIANNKEHYYFPDFKIKNEIIEIKGDHFFDKNGNFRSPFNSLNENIQNEYKAKYQCMLDNNVKIMKYNEIRNIFYYIEKTYGKHYLKQFKNHK
;
A
#
# COMPACT_ATOMS: atom_id res chain seq x y z
N MET A 1 58.70 47.37 -6.72
CA MET A 1 58.18 47.29 -8.10
C MET A 1 59.18 46.47 -8.88
N SER A 2 58.84 45.24 -9.25
CA SER A 2 59.72 44.39 -10.07
C SER A 2 59.67 44.90 -11.50
N ASP A 3 60.80 45.41 -11.99
CA ASP A 3 60.99 45.75 -13.40
C ASP A 3 60.88 44.47 -14.23
N ASN A 4 59.67 44.15 -14.67
CA ASN A 4 59.43 43.04 -15.59
C ASN A 4 60.02 43.43 -16.94
N ILE A 5 61.26 43.04 -17.18
CA ILE A 5 61.91 43.15 -18.48
C ILE A 5 61.30 42.10 -19.42
N PHE A 6 60.64 42.55 -20.48
CA PHE A 6 60.06 41.69 -21.50
C PHE A 6 61.09 41.42 -22.60
N ILE A 7 61.45 40.16 -22.80
CA ILE A 7 62.45 39.75 -23.79
C ILE A 7 61.76 39.08 -24.99
N CYS A 8 62.00 39.60 -26.19
CA CYS A 8 61.48 39.01 -27.42
C CYS A 8 62.19 37.68 -27.73
N LYS A 9 61.44 36.58 -27.72
CA LYS A 9 61.94 35.24 -28.06
C LYS A 9 62.38 35.02 -29.52
N ILE A 10 62.18 36.00 -30.40
CA ILE A 10 62.62 35.91 -31.81
C ILE A 10 63.96 36.64 -32.02
N CYS A 11 64.14 37.83 -31.46
CA CYS A 11 65.33 38.67 -31.68
C CYS A 11 66.10 39.07 -30.41
N ASN A 12 65.72 38.53 -29.25
CA ASN A 12 66.32 38.77 -27.93
C ASN A 12 66.41 40.24 -27.48
N LYS A 13 65.70 41.18 -28.13
CA LYS A 13 65.56 42.56 -27.66
C LYS A 13 64.78 42.61 -26.35
N SER A 14 65.26 43.38 -25.38
CA SER A 14 64.64 43.63 -24.09
C SER A 14 63.82 44.92 -24.10
N PHE A 15 62.70 44.91 -23.38
CA PHE A 15 61.78 46.03 -23.28
C PHE A 15 61.34 46.21 -21.83
N ASN A 16 61.39 47.43 -21.32
CA ASN A 16 60.98 47.74 -19.95
C ASN A 16 59.47 47.97 -19.82
N ASN A 17 58.74 47.97 -20.95
CA ASN A 17 57.31 48.23 -21.00
C ASN A 17 56.61 47.23 -21.94
N ILE A 18 55.52 46.64 -21.45
CA ILE A 18 54.70 45.67 -22.19
C ILE A 18 54.05 46.28 -23.45
N TYR A 19 53.75 47.58 -23.45
CA TYR A 19 53.20 48.26 -24.63
C TYR A 19 54.27 48.37 -25.73
N SER A 20 55.49 48.76 -25.36
CA SER A 20 56.64 48.80 -26.27
C SER A 20 56.98 47.40 -26.80
N PHE A 21 56.94 46.38 -25.92
CA PHE A 21 57.10 44.98 -26.31
C PHE A 21 56.03 44.53 -27.31
N SER A 22 54.75 44.77 -27.01
CA SER A 22 53.66 44.38 -27.90
C SER A 22 53.70 45.12 -29.24
N SER A 23 54.12 46.39 -29.26
CA SER A 23 54.29 47.15 -30.49
C SER A 23 55.47 46.63 -31.31
N HIS A 24 56.58 46.26 -30.65
CA HIS A 24 57.73 45.63 -31.30
C HIS A 24 57.33 44.34 -32.01
N ILE A 25 56.57 43.45 -31.35
CA ILE A 25 56.08 42.20 -31.97
C ILE A 25 55.25 42.48 -33.24
N LYS A 26 54.36 43.48 -33.20
CA LYS A 26 53.48 43.81 -34.34
C LYS A 26 54.21 44.48 -35.52
N ASN A 27 55.26 45.26 -35.24
CA ASN A 27 55.91 46.09 -36.25
C ASN A 27 57.12 45.39 -36.88
N GLU A 28 57.93 44.71 -36.08
CA GLU A 28 59.25 44.18 -36.50
C GLU A 28 59.20 42.71 -36.94
N HIS A 29 58.15 41.96 -36.59
CA HIS A 29 58.02 40.52 -36.87
C HIS A 29 56.83 40.20 -37.80
N LYS A 30 56.47 41.13 -38.70
CA LYS A 30 55.42 40.89 -39.69
C LYS A 30 55.79 39.69 -40.60
N PRO A 31 54.86 38.78 -40.92
CA PRO A 31 53.40 38.90 -40.77
C PRO A 31 52.81 38.39 -39.44
N LEU A 32 53.59 38.08 -38.40
CA LEU A 32 53.08 37.54 -37.14
C LEU A 32 52.20 38.55 -36.38
N THR A 33 51.02 38.13 -35.95
CA THR A 33 50.19 38.94 -35.06
C THR A 33 50.59 38.75 -33.59
N ALA A 34 50.17 39.69 -32.74
CA ALA A 34 50.36 39.57 -31.29
C ALA A 34 49.73 38.30 -30.70
N LYS A 35 48.63 37.80 -31.31
CA LYS A 35 47.99 36.55 -30.91
C LYS A 35 48.85 35.35 -31.34
N ASP A 36 49.36 35.33 -32.57
CA ASP A 36 50.19 34.22 -33.07
C ASP A 36 51.48 34.08 -32.27
N TYR A 37 52.09 35.21 -31.92
CA TYR A 37 53.24 35.23 -31.03
C TYR A 37 52.91 34.67 -29.65
N TYR A 38 51.77 35.07 -29.07
CA TYR A 38 51.34 34.59 -27.76
C TYR A 38 51.07 33.08 -27.80
N ASP A 39 50.30 32.61 -28.78
CA ASP A 39 49.96 31.21 -28.97
C ASP A 39 51.19 30.31 -29.13
N LYS A 40 52.24 30.81 -29.77
CA LYS A 40 53.46 30.03 -30.03
C LYS A 40 54.46 30.04 -28.88
N TYR A 41 54.63 31.16 -28.17
CA TYR A 41 55.75 31.34 -27.23
C TYR A 41 55.33 31.52 -25.77
N LEU A 42 54.07 31.89 -25.49
CA LEU A 42 53.65 32.34 -24.16
C LEU A 42 52.37 31.64 -23.63
N LYS A 43 51.55 31.08 -24.51
CA LYS A 43 50.26 30.46 -24.16
C LYS A 43 50.45 29.29 -23.21
N LYS A 44 49.67 29.28 -22.13
CA LYS A 44 49.62 28.18 -21.18
C LYS A 44 48.61 27.12 -21.63
N GLU A 45 48.79 25.89 -21.15
CA GLU A 45 47.91 24.78 -21.47
C GLU A 45 46.46 25.11 -21.05
N ASN A 46 45.51 24.90 -21.97
CA ASN A 46 44.07 25.12 -21.80
C ASN A 46 43.64 26.55 -21.40
N GLU A 47 44.51 27.55 -21.56
CA GLU A 47 44.22 28.95 -21.19
C GLU A 47 43.10 29.58 -22.05
N ASP A 48 42.96 29.11 -23.29
CA ASP A 48 41.97 29.56 -24.25
C ASP A 48 40.62 28.83 -24.13
N ILE A 49 40.41 28.01 -23.10
CA ILE A 49 39.20 27.21 -22.93
C ILE A 49 38.42 27.66 -21.69
N CYS A 50 37.12 27.91 -21.85
CA CYS A 50 36.26 28.30 -20.74
C CYS A 50 36.01 27.10 -19.80
N PRO A 51 36.30 27.21 -18.49
CA PRO A 51 36.17 26.10 -17.53
C PRO A 51 34.71 25.71 -17.22
N ILE A 52 33.73 26.45 -17.75
CA ILE A 52 32.30 26.23 -17.47
C ILE A 52 31.58 25.56 -18.64
N CYS A 53 31.97 25.84 -19.88
CA CYS A 53 31.28 25.32 -21.05
C CYS A 53 32.19 24.73 -22.13
N GLY A 54 33.52 24.73 -21.93
CA GLY A 54 34.49 24.18 -22.87
C GLY A 54 34.68 24.99 -24.16
N LYS A 55 33.97 26.11 -24.34
CA LYS A 55 34.13 26.97 -25.53
C LYS A 55 35.44 27.76 -25.47
N GLN A 56 35.99 28.03 -26.65
CA GLN A 56 37.14 28.91 -26.79
C GLN A 56 36.86 30.32 -26.25
N THR A 57 37.84 30.90 -25.58
CA THR A 57 37.76 32.23 -24.99
C THR A 57 38.47 33.25 -25.87
N LYS A 58 38.16 34.53 -25.66
CA LYS A 58 38.72 35.60 -26.49
C LYS A 58 40.10 36.00 -25.96
N PHE A 59 41.09 36.06 -26.85
CA PHE A 59 42.39 36.67 -26.56
C PHE A 59 42.22 38.15 -26.21
N GLU A 60 42.77 38.58 -25.08
CA GLU A 60 42.69 39.96 -24.61
C GLU A 60 43.94 40.75 -25.01
N SER A 61 45.13 40.28 -24.63
CA SER A 61 46.41 40.91 -24.99
C SER A 61 47.58 40.00 -24.61
N ILE A 62 48.79 40.31 -25.08
CA ILE A 62 50.00 39.59 -24.63
C ILE A 62 50.20 39.66 -23.11
N SER A 63 49.74 40.75 -22.48
CA SER A 63 49.90 40.98 -21.03
C SER A 63 48.97 40.14 -20.16
N LYS A 64 47.74 39.92 -20.63
CA LYS A 64 46.66 39.26 -19.87
C LYS A 64 46.34 37.87 -20.39
N GLY A 65 46.77 37.56 -21.61
CA GLY A 65 46.45 36.32 -22.30
C GLY A 65 44.99 36.22 -22.73
N TYR A 66 44.43 35.03 -22.55
CA TYR A 66 43.04 34.72 -22.87
C TYR A 66 42.11 35.03 -21.70
N LYS A 67 40.88 35.48 -22.01
CA LYS A 67 39.86 35.64 -20.97
C LYS A 67 39.56 34.29 -20.32
N ARG A 68 39.43 34.26 -18.99
CA ARG A 68 39.09 33.01 -18.27
C ARG A 68 37.73 32.43 -18.65
N PHE A 69 36.75 33.26 -19.01
CA PHE A 69 35.40 32.82 -19.39
C PHE A 69 35.02 33.33 -20.78
N CYS A 70 34.24 32.54 -21.53
CA CYS A 70 33.78 32.94 -22.87
C CYS A 70 32.72 34.06 -22.83
N SER A 71 32.03 34.23 -21.70
CA SER A 71 30.96 35.22 -21.52
C SER A 71 30.75 35.54 -20.03
N THR A 72 30.09 36.67 -19.76
CA THR A 72 29.62 37.05 -18.42
C THR A 72 28.69 35.99 -17.82
N ASN A 73 27.85 35.36 -18.63
CA ASN A 73 26.99 34.25 -18.20
C ASN A 73 27.79 33.05 -17.67
N CYS A 74 28.90 32.69 -18.32
CA CYS A 74 29.79 31.64 -17.81
C CYS A 74 30.52 32.08 -16.54
N ALA A 75 30.96 33.34 -16.46
CA ALA A 75 31.55 33.88 -15.24
C ALA A 75 30.58 33.78 -14.05
N HIS A 76 29.32 34.18 -14.20
CA HIS A 76 28.31 34.07 -13.13
C HIS A 76 27.96 32.64 -12.74
N LYS A 77 28.24 31.65 -13.59
CA LYS A 77 28.06 30.23 -13.27
C LYS A 77 29.23 29.65 -12.48
N SER A 78 30.38 30.33 -12.46
CA SER A 78 31.56 29.89 -11.71
C SER A 78 31.28 29.84 -10.21
N PRO A 79 31.54 28.70 -9.53
CA PRO A 79 31.39 28.59 -8.08
C PRO A 79 32.22 29.63 -7.31
N GLU A 80 33.44 29.89 -7.76
CA GLU A 80 34.35 30.88 -7.16
C GLU A 80 33.75 32.30 -7.18
N ILE A 81 33.23 32.72 -8.33
CA ILE A 81 32.62 34.04 -8.49
C ILE A 81 31.33 34.14 -7.65
N LYS A 82 30.53 33.06 -7.60
CA LYS A 82 29.31 33.02 -6.78
C LYS A 82 29.63 33.14 -5.28
N GLU A 83 30.65 32.43 -4.80
CA GLU A 83 31.02 32.50 -3.38
C GLU A 83 31.61 33.88 -3.03
N LYS A 84 32.45 34.45 -3.91
CA LYS A 84 32.96 35.81 -3.72
C LYS A 84 31.84 36.85 -3.65
N TYR A 85 30.83 36.74 -4.53
CA TYR A 85 29.65 37.61 -4.48
C TYR A 85 28.88 37.45 -3.16
N LYS A 86 28.63 36.20 -2.74
CA LYS A 86 27.93 35.88 -1.49
C LYS A 86 28.66 36.45 -0.27
N GLN A 87 29.98 36.29 -0.21
CA GLN A 87 30.82 36.81 0.86
C GLN A 87 30.83 38.34 0.87
N THR A 88 30.97 38.98 -0.29
CA THR A 88 30.88 40.45 -0.40
C THR A 88 29.51 40.98 0.06
N CYS A 89 28.42 40.26 -0.24
CA CYS A 89 27.09 40.66 0.23
C CYS A 89 26.93 40.48 1.74
N LEU A 90 27.48 39.41 2.30
CA LEU A 90 27.50 39.19 3.75
C LEU A 90 28.27 40.29 4.47
N GLU A 91 29.47 40.63 3.99
CA GLU A 91 30.32 41.67 4.56
C GLU A 91 29.66 43.06 4.52
N ARG A 92 29.03 43.41 3.39
CA ARG A 92 28.47 44.76 3.20
C ARG A 92 27.06 44.92 3.75
N TYR A 93 26.26 43.85 3.77
CA TYR A 93 24.82 43.95 3.98
C TYR A 93 24.27 42.92 4.97
N GLY A 94 25.12 42.06 5.55
CA GLY A 94 24.69 41.01 6.50
C GLY A 94 23.82 39.90 5.88
N VAL A 95 23.62 39.93 4.56
CA VAL A 95 22.76 38.97 3.84
C VAL A 95 23.52 38.36 2.67
N THR A 96 23.21 37.10 2.32
CA THR A 96 23.89 36.38 1.24
C THR A 96 23.59 36.90 -0.17
N SER A 97 22.61 37.79 -0.32
CA SER A 97 22.21 38.40 -1.60
C SER A 97 21.44 39.67 -1.32
N THR A 98 21.66 40.68 -2.16
CA THR A 98 20.95 41.97 -2.09
C THR A 98 19.44 41.83 -2.20
N ASN A 99 18.93 40.81 -2.90
CA ASN A 99 17.48 40.57 -3.03
C ASN A 99 16.81 40.13 -1.71
N LYS A 100 17.60 39.71 -0.72
CA LYS A 100 17.08 39.40 0.62
C LYS A 100 16.84 40.66 1.46
N LEU A 101 17.43 41.80 1.09
CA LEU A 101 17.23 43.08 1.77
C LEU A 101 15.78 43.50 1.68
N GLN A 102 15.21 43.93 2.81
CA GLN A 102 13.83 44.38 2.87
C GLN A 102 13.58 45.56 1.93
N SER A 103 14.51 46.52 1.87
CA SER A 103 14.46 47.66 0.95
C SER A 103 14.38 47.27 -0.53
N MET A 104 14.99 46.15 -0.94
CA MET A 104 14.88 45.64 -2.30
C MET A 104 13.54 44.93 -2.55
N LYS A 105 13.03 44.21 -1.55
CA LYS A 105 11.69 43.61 -1.61
C LYS A 105 10.61 44.68 -1.72
N ASP A 106 10.71 45.73 -0.91
CA ASP A 106 9.74 46.84 -0.88
C ASP A 106 9.75 47.60 -2.21
N LYS A 107 10.93 47.90 -2.77
CA LYS A 107 11.04 48.48 -4.11
C LYS A 107 10.42 47.60 -5.19
N SER A 108 10.65 46.29 -5.14
CA SER A 108 10.05 45.35 -6.08
C SER A 108 8.52 45.33 -5.96
N LYS A 109 7.99 45.31 -4.73
CA LYS A 109 6.54 45.38 -4.48
C LYS A 109 5.95 46.68 -5.01
N GLN A 110 6.60 47.81 -4.74
CA GLN A 110 6.16 49.12 -5.18
C GLN A 110 6.07 49.20 -6.71
N THR A 111 7.09 48.73 -7.43
CA THR A 111 7.06 48.67 -8.89
C THR A 111 5.97 47.73 -9.41
N CYS A 112 5.71 46.60 -8.74
CA CYS A 112 4.60 45.72 -9.10
C CYS A 112 3.23 46.38 -8.85
N LEU A 113 3.07 47.11 -7.75
CA LEU A 113 1.85 47.86 -7.45
C LEU A 113 1.61 48.95 -8.50
N GLU A 114 2.64 49.72 -8.86
CA GLU A 114 2.57 50.77 -9.89
C GLU A 114 2.20 50.22 -11.27
N LYS A 115 2.74 49.06 -11.66
CA LYS A 115 2.52 48.49 -12.99
C LYS A 115 1.29 47.60 -13.11
N TYR A 116 0.95 46.86 -12.06
CA TYR A 116 -0.01 45.76 -12.12
C TYR A 116 -1.09 45.84 -11.03
N GLY A 117 -1.10 46.90 -10.21
CA GLY A 117 -2.09 47.09 -9.13
C GLY A 117 -2.02 46.05 -8.01
N THR A 118 -0.99 45.19 -7.99
CA THR A 118 -0.84 44.07 -7.05
C THR A 118 0.59 43.98 -6.54
N GLU A 119 0.81 43.45 -5.34
CA GLU A 119 2.15 43.36 -4.75
C GLU A 119 3.10 42.45 -5.56
N PHE A 120 2.52 41.51 -6.32
CA PHE A 120 3.26 40.58 -7.16
C PHE A 120 2.59 40.44 -8.51
N ALA A 121 3.36 40.58 -9.60
CA ALA A 121 2.84 40.48 -10.95
C ALA A 121 1.99 39.22 -11.20
N SER A 122 2.36 38.07 -10.61
CA SER A 122 1.61 36.81 -10.75
C SER A 122 0.20 36.82 -10.15
N GLN A 123 -0.13 37.80 -9.31
CA GLN A 123 -1.46 37.96 -8.75
C GLN A 123 -2.40 38.73 -9.69
N SER A 124 -1.87 39.57 -10.59
CA SER A 124 -2.69 40.33 -11.53
C SER A 124 -3.32 39.43 -12.58
N GLU A 125 -4.60 39.68 -12.89
CA GLU A 125 -5.31 38.89 -13.91
C GLU A 125 -4.72 39.07 -15.31
N GLU A 126 -4.21 40.26 -15.63
CA GLU A 126 -3.51 40.53 -16.87
C GLU A 126 -2.30 39.60 -17.05
N PHE A 127 -1.47 39.44 -16.01
CA PHE A 127 -0.30 38.57 -16.08
C PHE A 127 -0.69 37.09 -16.16
N LYS A 128 -1.71 36.67 -15.41
CA LYS A 128 -2.23 35.28 -15.48
C LYS A 128 -2.75 34.95 -16.87
N GLU A 129 -3.48 35.87 -17.50
CA GLU A 129 -4.00 35.69 -18.85
C GLU A 129 -2.87 35.64 -19.89
N GLN A 130 -1.90 36.54 -19.80
CA GLN A 130 -0.72 36.51 -20.67
C GLN A 130 0.06 35.20 -20.51
N SER A 131 0.18 34.68 -19.28
CA SER A 131 0.80 33.38 -19.01
C SER A 131 0.00 32.22 -19.61
N ARG A 132 -1.33 32.23 -19.50
CA ARG A 132 -2.22 31.22 -20.12
C ARG A 132 -2.09 31.24 -21.64
N LYS A 133 -2.19 32.41 -22.27
CA LYS A 133 -2.02 32.58 -23.72
C LYS A 133 -0.68 32.06 -24.21
N THR A 134 0.40 32.42 -23.51
CA THR A 134 1.75 31.92 -23.84
C THR A 134 1.86 30.40 -23.71
N CYS A 135 1.22 29.79 -22.70
CA CYS A 135 1.20 28.34 -22.54
C CYS A 135 0.37 27.65 -23.62
N LEU A 136 -0.78 28.22 -24.00
CA LEU A 136 -1.61 27.72 -25.10
C LEU A 136 -0.84 27.77 -26.42
N GLU A 137 -0.20 28.89 -26.74
CA GLU A 137 0.60 29.06 -27.97
C GLU A 137 1.78 28.08 -28.04
N LYS A 138 2.49 27.86 -26.93
CA LYS A 138 3.70 27.00 -26.92
C LYS A 138 3.41 25.52 -26.73
N TYR A 139 2.36 25.18 -26.00
CA TYR A 139 2.14 23.81 -25.50
C TYR A 139 0.74 23.27 -25.76
N GLY A 140 -0.18 24.06 -26.32
CA GLY A 140 -1.56 23.67 -26.58
C GLY A 140 -2.42 23.47 -25.31
N VAL A 141 -1.92 23.90 -24.14
CA VAL A 141 -2.59 23.74 -22.84
C VAL A 141 -2.45 25.02 -22.02
N GLU A 142 -3.40 25.28 -21.12
CA GLU A 142 -3.41 26.50 -20.30
C GLU A 142 -2.26 26.58 -19.31
N TYR A 143 -1.78 25.43 -18.83
CA TYR A 143 -0.70 25.35 -17.85
C TYR A 143 0.40 24.39 -18.31
N SER A 144 1.66 24.81 -18.16
CA SER A 144 2.82 24.06 -18.66
C SER A 144 2.87 22.59 -18.23
N PHE A 145 2.52 22.28 -16.98
CA PHE A 145 2.53 20.90 -16.45
C PHE A 145 1.32 20.04 -16.86
N GLN A 146 0.33 20.60 -17.58
CA GLN A 146 -0.70 19.80 -18.22
C GLN A 146 -0.18 19.13 -19.51
N SER A 147 0.81 19.75 -20.16
CA SER A 147 1.41 19.26 -21.40
C SER A 147 2.15 17.94 -21.16
N GLU A 148 1.84 16.92 -21.95
CA GLU A 148 2.43 15.59 -21.78
C GLU A 148 3.95 15.60 -22.01
N ASN A 149 4.42 16.39 -23.00
CA ASN A 149 5.84 16.61 -23.24
C ASN A 149 6.58 17.10 -21.98
N ASN A 150 5.98 18.04 -21.24
CA ASN A 150 6.61 18.57 -20.02
C ASN A 150 6.58 17.56 -18.87
N LYS A 151 5.50 16.76 -18.76
CA LYS A 151 5.44 15.67 -17.78
C LYS A 151 6.49 14.59 -18.07
N GLU A 152 6.64 14.20 -19.33
CA GLU A 152 7.62 13.20 -19.76
C GLU A 152 9.05 13.69 -19.56
N LYS A 153 9.36 14.95 -19.91
CA LYS A 153 10.66 15.56 -19.62
C LYS A 153 10.94 15.57 -18.12
N SER A 154 9.96 15.94 -17.30
CA SER A 154 10.09 15.91 -15.84
C SER A 154 10.38 14.49 -15.33
N LYS A 155 9.66 13.48 -15.84
CA LYS A 155 9.90 12.06 -15.50
C LYS A 155 11.30 11.60 -15.91
N SER A 156 11.74 11.90 -17.13
CA SER A 156 13.08 11.56 -17.62
C SER A 156 14.17 12.20 -16.76
N THR A 157 14.05 13.49 -16.43
CA THR A 157 15.02 14.16 -15.56
C THR A 157 15.06 13.56 -14.16
N LEU A 158 13.91 13.16 -13.60
CA LEU A 158 13.86 12.51 -12.30
C LEU A 158 14.48 11.10 -12.33
N LEU A 159 14.24 10.35 -13.41
CA LEU A 159 14.86 9.04 -13.64
C LEU A 159 16.38 9.17 -13.80
N GLU A 160 16.86 10.12 -14.60
CA GLU A 160 18.30 10.37 -14.79
C GLU A 160 18.99 10.75 -13.47
N LYS A 161 18.35 11.64 -12.68
CA LYS A 161 18.96 12.19 -11.48
C LYS A 161 18.82 11.31 -10.24
N TYR A 162 17.75 10.53 -10.14
CA TYR A 162 17.38 9.81 -8.91
C TYR A 162 16.99 8.34 -9.13
N GLY A 163 17.00 7.84 -10.37
CA GLY A 163 16.59 6.48 -10.70
C GLY A 163 15.09 6.19 -10.54
N VAL A 164 14.28 7.21 -10.23
CA VAL A 164 12.84 7.08 -9.96
C VAL A 164 12.04 8.17 -10.67
N ASP A 165 10.79 7.87 -11.01
CA ASP A 165 9.86 8.79 -11.70
C ASP A 165 9.33 9.93 -10.81
N HIS A 166 9.58 9.88 -9.50
CA HIS A 166 9.15 10.88 -8.54
C HIS A 166 10.14 10.99 -7.38
N TYR A 167 10.54 12.21 -7.01
CA TYR A 167 11.56 12.43 -5.96
C TYR A 167 11.22 11.74 -4.64
N SER A 168 9.95 11.73 -4.24
CA SER A 168 9.54 11.09 -2.98
C SER A 168 9.72 9.56 -2.93
N LYS A 169 9.92 8.92 -4.09
CA LYS A 169 10.23 7.48 -4.18
C LYS A 169 11.72 7.19 -4.04
N SER A 170 12.58 8.21 -4.16
CA SER A 170 14.03 8.07 -4.05
C SER A 170 14.43 7.73 -2.62
N ASP A 171 15.51 6.97 -2.44
CA ASP A 171 15.99 6.61 -1.11
C ASP A 171 16.51 7.83 -0.36
N LYS A 172 17.14 8.76 -1.07
CA LYS A 172 17.52 10.08 -0.54
C LYS A 172 16.35 10.78 0.15
N PHE A 173 15.20 10.90 -0.52
CA PHE A 173 14.03 11.53 0.11
C PHE A 173 13.54 10.75 1.33
N LYS A 174 13.52 9.42 1.27
CA LYS A 174 13.05 8.59 2.39
C LYS A 174 13.94 8.75 3.62
N GLU A 175 15.24 8.88 3.43
CA GLU A 175 16.22 9.14 4.50
C GLU A 175 16.04 10.54 5.07
N GLU A 176 16.07 11.59 4.22
CA GLU A 176 15.85 12.98 4.63
C GLU A 176 14.51 13.17 5.37
N PHE A 177 13.46 12.49 4.91
CA PHE A 177 12.14 12.52 5.55
C PHE A 177 12.18 11.89 6.95
N LYS A 178 12.83 10.73 7.10
CA LYS A 178 12.96 10.06 8.40
C LYS A 178 13.78 10.90 9.37
N GLU A 179 14.92 11.44 8.93
CA GLU A 179 15.76 12.32 9.75
C GLU A 179 14.98 13.54 10.24
N THR A 180 14.28 14.22 9.33
CA THR A 180 13.45 15.39 9.68
C THR A 180 12.35 15.01 10.68
N CYS A 181 11.72 13.85 10.53
CA CYS A 181 10.68 13.41 11.45
C CYS A 181 11.27 13.00 12.81
N GLN A 182 12.44 12.39 12.83
CA GLN A 182 13.14 12.02 14.05
C GLN A 182 13.59 13.26 14.82
N GLU A 183 14.12 14.27 14.13
CA GLU A 183 14.52 15.56 14.71
C GLU A 183 13.30 16.31 15.31
N LYS A 184 12.19 16.38 14.57
CA LYS A 184 11.03 17.17 14.99
C LYS A 184 10.10 16.46 15.97
N TYR A 185 9.97 15.13 15.86
CA TYR A 185 8.93 14.37 16.53
C TYR A 185 9.45 13.14 17.29
N GLY A 186 10.75 12.83 17.22
CA GLY A 186 11.34 11.65 17.85
C GLY A 186 10.88 10.31 17.24
N VAL A 187 10.21 10.33 16.08
CA VAL A 187 9.65 9.15 15.41
C VAL A 187 9.89 9.21 13.91
N ASN A 188 9.91 8.05 13.25
CA ASN A 188 10.20 7.95 11.80
C ASN A 188 9.08 8.45 10.88
N ALA A 189 7.89 8.67 11.41
CA ALA A 189 6.76 9.23 10.67
C ALA A 189 5.86 10.05 11.59
N PRO A 190 5.32 11.20 11.15
CA PRO A 190 4.52 12.06 12.02
C PRO A 190 3.29 11.36 12.61
N ALA A 191 2.67 10.44 11.87
CA ALA A 191 1.51 9.68 12.33
C ALA A 191 1.82 8.72 13.51
N GLN A 192 3.09 8.43 13.78
CA GLN A 192 3.51 7.64 14.94
C GLN A 192 3.64 8.50 16.21
N CYS A 193 3.68 9.83 16.07
CA CYS A 193 3.72 10.74 17.20
C CYS A 193 2.34 10.73 17.90
N PRO A 194 2.26 10.36 19.20
CA PRO A 194 0.99 10.28 19.92
C PRO A 194 0.18 11.57 19.90
N GLU A 195 0.85 12.73 19.98
CA GLU A 195 0.20 14.04 19.96
C GLU A 195 -0.47 14.32 18.61
N ILE A 196 0.24 14.03 17.51
CA ILE A 196 -0.30 14.19 16.15
C ILE A 196 -1.46 13.21 15.92
N TYR A 197 -1.30 11.96 16.34
CA TYR A 197 -2.35 10.95 16.26
C TYR A 197 -3.63 11.38 16.99
N GLN A 198 -3.47 11.93 18.21
CA GLN A 198 -4.59 12.40 19.02
C GLN A 198 -5.28 13.62 18.39
N LYS A 199 -4.52 14.60 17.86
CA LYS A 199 -5.07 15.75 17.13
C LYS A 199 -5.88 15.33 15.89
N VAL A 200 -5.39 14.33 15.14
CA VAL A 200 -6.13 13.77 13.99
C VAL A 200 -7.45 13.15 14.45
N LYS A 201 -7.41 12.35 15.52
CA LYS A 201 -8.59 11.72 16.10
C LYS A 201 -9.64 12.74 16.56
N GLU A 202 -9.22 13.78 17.28
CA GLU A 202 -10.09 14.86 17.75
C GLU A 202 -10.72 15.64 16.61
N THR A 203 -9.93 15.93 15.57
CA THR A 203 -10.43 16.60 14.36
C THR A 203 -11.50 15.76 13.66
N CYS A 204 -11.26 14.45 13.53
CA CYS A 204 -12.25 13.53 12.97
C CYS A 204 -13.52 13.45 13.82
N LEU A 205 -13.39 13.37 15.16
CA LEU A 205 -14.53 13.38 16.08
C LEU A 205 -15.35 14.66 15.95
N LYS A 206 -14.69 15.83 15.94
CA LYS A 206 -15.37 17.13 15.79
C LYS A 206 -16.12 17.25 14.47
N LYS A 207 -15.54 16.76 13.38
CA LYS A 207 -16.10 16.97 12.03
C LYS A 207 -17.10 15.89 11.61
N TYR A 208 -16.89 14.64 12.03
CA TYR A 208 -17.62 13.47 11.53
C TYR A 208 -18.26 12.63 12.64
N ASN A 209 -18.12 13.03 13.91
CA ASN A 209 -18.58 12.27 15.08
C ASN A 209 -18.01 10.83 15.16
N VAL A 210 -16.91 10.57 14.46
CA VAL A 210 -16.20 9.29 14.45
C VAL A 210 -14.70 9.53 14.48
N GLU A 211 -13.94 8.60 15.07
CA GLU A 211 -12.49 8.75 15.27
C GLU A 211 -11.66 8.68 13.96
N ASN A 212 -12.27 8.25 12.86
CA ASN A 212 -11.62 8.11 11.57
C ASN A 212 -12.67 8.27 10.47
N TYR A 213 -12.40 9.13 9.49
CA TYR A 213 -13.28 9.36 8.34
C TYR A 213 -13.65 8.06 7.60
N ALA A 214 -12.75 7.08 7.54
CA ALA A 214 -13.02 5.78 6.92
C ALA A 214 -14.14 4.96 7.61
N LYS A 215 -14.54 5.33 8.84
CA LYS A 215 -15.65 4.71 9.56
C LYS A 215 -17.01 5.32 9.18
N THR A 216 -17.04 6.46 8.49
CA THR A 216 -18.30 7.10 8.05
C THR A 216 -18.99 6.28 6.97
N GLU A 217 -20.32 6.34 6.91
CA GLU A 217 -21.09 5.70 5.82
C GLU A 217 -20.77 6.36 4.47
N GLU A 218 -20.61 7.68 4.44
CA GLU A 218 -20.19 8.44 3.25
C GLU A 218 -18.91 7.87 2.62
N PHE A 219 -17.88 7.59 3.42
CA PHE A 219 -16.65 7.00 2.91
C PHE A 219 -16.88 5.59 2.38
N LYS A 220 -17.67 4.76 3.08
CA LYS A 220 -17.93 3.37 2.67
C LYS A 220 -18.66 3.30 1.33
N GLU A 221 -19.65 4.17 1.12
CA GLU A 221 -20.38 4.29 -0.14
C GLU A 221 -19.45 4.75 -1.26
N LYS A 222 -18.72 5.86 -1.07
CA LYS A 222 -17.74 6.35 -2.06
C LYS A 222 -16.67 5.31 -2.41
N PHE A 223 -16.19 4.57 -1.42
CA PHE A 223 -15.22 3.49 -1.62
C PHE A 223 -15.82 2.37 -2.47
N LYS A 224 -17.05 1.94 -2.15
CA LYS A 224 -17.78 0.90 -2.89
C LYS A 224 -18.01 1.32 -4.34
N ASP A 225 -18.49 2.54 -4.58
CA ASP A 225 -18.75 3.06 -5.93
C ASP A 225 -17.47 3.13 -6.76
N THR A 226 -16.38 3.64 -6.16
CA THR A 226 -15.07 3.67 -6.82
C THR A 226 -14.57 2.27 -7.19
N CYS A 227 -14.81 1.29 -6.31
CA CYS A 227 -14.41 -0.10 -6.57
C CYS A 227 -15.27 -0.75 -7.65
N LEU A 228 -16.57 -0.47 -7.68
CA LEU A 228 -17.49 -0.92 -8.73
C LEU A 228 -17.10 -0.32 -10.08
N GLU A 229 -16.81 0.98 -10.13
CA GLU A 229 -16.37 1.67 -11.35
C GLU A 229 -15.06 1.08 -11.89
N LYS A 230 -14.04 0.94 -11.04
CA LYS A 230 -12.68 0.54 -11.47
C LYS A 230 -12.49 -0.96 -11.63
N TYR A 231 -13.13 -1.74 -10.77
CA TYR A 231 -12.85 -3.18 -10.62
C TYR A 231 -14.07 -4.06 -10.83
N ARG A 232 -15.27 -3.48 -11.02
CA ARG A 232 -16.56 -4.17 -11.18
C ARG A 232 -16.92 -5.07 -10.00
N VAL A 233 -16.36 -4.78 -8.82
CA VAL A 233 -16.58 -5.50 -7.57
C VAL A 233 -16.60 -4.50 -6.41
N GLU A 234 -17.30 -4.81 -5.32
CA GLU A 234 -17.43 -3.90 -4.16
C GLU A 234 -16.13 -3.78 -3.35
N ASN A 235 -15.24 -4.76 -3.49
CA ASN A 235 -13.94 -4.77 -2.85
C ASN A 235 -12.86 -5.24 -3.83
N PRO A 236 -11.72 -4.54 -3.97
CA PRO A 236 -10.66 -4.92 -4.91
C PRO A 236 -10.14 -6.35 -4.72
N MET A 237 -10.21 -6.91 -3.51
CA MET A 237 -9.81 -8.30 -3.22
C MET A 237 -10.74 -9.36 -3.78
N GLN A 238 -11.96 -8.99 -4.21
CA GLN A 238 -12.86 -9.89 -4.94
C GLN A 238 -12.51 -9.97 -6.42
N ASN A 239 -11.71 -9.02 -6.94
CA ASN A 239 -11.30 -9.03 -8.34
C ASN A 239 -10.24 -10.11 -8.57
N LYS A 240 -10.54 -11.05 -9.48
CA LYS A 240 -9.67 -12.21 -9.77
C LYS A 240 -8.27 -11.80 -10.25
N GLU A 241 -8.14 -10.74 -11.02
CA GLU A 241 -6.84 -10.29 -11.55
C GLU A 241 -5.98 -9.68 -10.45
N ILE A 242 -6.58 -8.93 -9.53
CA ILE A 242 -5.87 -8.41 -8.36
C ILE A 242 -5.44 -9.58 -7.45
N MET A 243 -6.30 -10.59 -7.28
CA MET A 243 -5.97 -11.78 -6.49
C MET A 243 -4.79 -12.56 -7.09
N LYS A 244 -4.75 -12.75 -8.42
CA LYS A 244 -3.61 -13.38 -9.12
C LYS A 244 -2.33 -12.58 -8.93
N LYS A 245 -2.35 -11.26 -9.14
CA LYS A 245 -1.17 -10.39 -8.93
C LYS A 245 -0.63 -10.51 -7.51
N ARG A 246 -1.51 -10.55 -6.52
CA ARG A 246 -1.12 -10.77 -5.11
C ARG A 246 -0.42 -12.11 -4.91
N ILE A 247 -0.94 -13.19 -5.49
CA ILE A 247 -0.34 -14.54 -5.39
C ILE A 247 1.05 -14.54 -6.02
N ILE A 248 1.19 -14.00 -7.23
CA ILE A 248 2.48 -13.92 -7.94
C ILE A 248 3.51 -13.17 -7.08
N THR A 249 3.16 -12.00 -6.54
CA THR A 249 4.07 -11.25 -5.66
C THR A 249 4.42 -12.01 -4.38
N CYS A 250 3.48 -12.80 -3.82
CA CYS A 250 3.78 -13.62 -2.66
C CYS A 250 4.72 -14.79 -3.02
N GLN A 251 4.53 -15.41 -4.18
CA GLN A 251 5.41 -16.45 -4.70
C GLN A 251 6.82 -15.91 -4.93
N GLU A 252 6.97 -14.76 -5.58
CA GLU A 252 8.27 -14.10 -5.82
C GLU A 252 9.00 -13.76 -4.51
N LYS A 253 8.28 -13.28 -3.48
CA LYS A 253 8.89 -12.80 -2.24
C LYS A 253 9.09 -13.88 -1.18
N TYR A 254 8.20 -14.85 -1.13
CA TYR A 254 8.08 -15.78 -0.01
C TYR A 254 8.03 -17.25 -0.45
N ASN A 255 8.17 -17.53 -1.75
CA ASN A 255 8.04 -18.87 -2.34
C ASN A 255 6.74 -19.59 -1.91
N ASN A 256 5.66 -18.83 -1.74
CA ASN A 256 4.37 -19.33 -1.27
C ASN A 256 3.23 -18.44 -1.77
N ASP A 257 2.03 -19.00 -1.97
CA ASP A 257 0.84 -18.25 -2.40
C ASP A 257 0.40 -17.19 -1.39
N THR A 258 0.85 -17.31 -0.14
CA THR A 258 0.58 -16.34 0.92
C THR A 258 1.79 -16.18 1.84
N PHE A 259 1.95 -14.99 2.44
CA PHE A 259 2.94 -14.79 3.50
C PHE A 259 2.73 -15.74 4.70
N LEU A 260 1.48 -15.95 5.10
CA LEU A 260 1.12 -16.78 6.26
C LEU A 260 1.47 -18.27 6.06
N GLY A 261 1.51 -18.74 4.82
CA GLY A 261 1.91 -20.12 4.49
C GLY A 261 3.41 -20.29 4.27
N SER A 262 4.19 -19.21 4.27
CA SER A 262 5.63 -19.26 4.00
C SER A 262 6.42 -19.83 5.17
N ASP A 263 7.54 -20.49 4.88
CA ASP A 263 8.45 -21.03 5.89
C ASP A 263 8.94 -19.94 6.85
N SER A 264 9.18 -18.73 6.33
CA SER A 264 9.55 -17.57 7.15
C SER A 264 8.52 -17.25 8.23
N HIS A 265 7.23 -17.34 7.91
CA HIS A 265 6.16 -17.13 8.89
C HIS A 265 6.05 -18.31 9.86
N LEU A 266 6.05 -19.53 9.32
CA LEU A 266 5.85 -20.76 10.10
C LEU A 266 6.97 -21.00 11.11
N ASN A 267 8.23 -20.75 10.74
CA ASN A 267 9.38 -20.89 11.62
C ASN A 267 9.35 -19.90 12.79
N ASN A 268 8.70 -18.74 12.62
CA ASN A 268 8.57 -17.71 13.65
C ASN A 268 7.26 -17.82 14.45
N MET A 269 6.47 -18.89 14.24
CA MET A 269 5.12 -18.97 14.79
C MET A 269 5.09 -19.04 16.32
N THR A 270 6.11 -19.63 16.95
CA THR A 270 6.26 -19.67 18.41
C THR A 270 6.40 -18.27 18.99
N ASP A 271 7.33 -17.47 18.47
CA ASP A 271 7.60 -16.11 18.93
C ASP A 271 6.39 -15.19 18.71
N ILE A 272 5.69 -15.37 17.58
CA ILE A 272 4.46 -14.64 17.27
C ILE A 272 3.39 -14.97 18.32
N ARG A 273 3.21 -16.26 18.66
CA ARG A 273 2.23 -16.68 19.68
C ARG A 273 2.56 -16.10 21.05
N GLU A 274 3.82 -16.12 21.47
CA GLU A 274 4.24 -15.51 22.74
C GLU A 274 3.98 -14.01 22.77
N LYS A 275 4.24 -13.28 21.68
CA LYS A 275 3.95 -11.85 21.57
C LYS A 275 2.45 -11.56 21.65
N ILE A 276 1.62 -12.39 21.00
CA ILE A 276 0.16 -12.30 21.08
C ILE A 276 -0.29 -12.52 22.52
N GLU A 277 0.19 -13.56 23.18
CA GLU A 277 -0.18 -13.89 24.56
C GLU A 277 0.21 -12.78 25.54
N LYS A 278 1.44 -12.27 25.49
CA LYS A 278 1.90 -11.12 26.30
C LYS A 278 1.01 -9.89 26.09
N THR A 279 0.63 -9.62 24.84
CA THR A 279 -0.25 -8.49 24.51
C THR A 279 -1.67 -8.70 25.04
N CYS A 280 -2.22 -9.90 24.90
CA CYS A 280 -3.53 -10.25 25.40
C CYS A 280 -3.58 -10.18 26.94
N LEU A 281 -2.56 -10.67 27.63
CA LEU A 281 -2.42 -10.54 29.09
C LEU A 281 -2.39 -9.08 29.51
N LYS A 282 -1.55 -8.25 28.85
CA LYS A 282 -1.43 -6.81 29.16
C LYS A 282 -2.75 -6.05 28.97
N LYS A 283 -3.49 -6.33 27.90
CA LYS A 283 -4.70 -5.56 27.54
C LYS A 283 -5.99 -6.10 28.15
N TYR A 284 -6.09 -7.41 28.33
CA TYR A 284 -7.34 -8.09 28.67
C TYR A 284 -7.22 -9.02 29.88
N GLY A 285 -6.03 -9.14 30.49
CA GLY A 285 -5.80 -10.03 31.64
C GLY A 285 -5.90 -11.52 31.31
N VAL A 286 -5.97 -11.89 30.03
CA VAL A 286 -6.15 -13.28 29.59
C VAL A 286 -5.15 -13.64 28.49
N THR A 287 -4.72 -14.89 28.45
CA THR A 287 -3.73 -15.36 27.44
C THR A 287 -4.28 -15.40 26.02
N ASN A 288 -5.60 -15.44 25.89
CA ASN A 288 -6.30 -15.44 24.61
C ASN A 288 -7.51 -14.53 24.70
N VAL A 289 -7.65 -13.63 23.72
CA VAL A 289 -8.75 -12.67 23.61
C VAL A 289 -10.14 -13.31 23.74
N TYR A 290 -10.32 -14.54 23.25
CA TYR A 290 -11.59 -15.27 23.32
C TYR A 290 -11.94 -15.77 24.73
N LYS A 291 -10.98 -15.76 25.67
CA LYS A 291 -11.24 -16.05 27.09
C LYS A 291 -11.75 -14.83 27.86
N SER A 292 -11.68 -13.62 27.29
CA SER A 292 -12.19 -12.41 27.92
C SER A 292 -13.71 -12.44 27.98
N LYS A 293 -14.28 -12.33 29.19
CA LYS A 293 -15.74 -12.32 29.41
C LYS A 293 -16.42 -11.16 28.66
N ASP A 294 -15.82 -9.98 28.67
CA ASP A 294 -16.35 -8.79 28.00
C ASP A 294 -16.46 -8.99 26.49
N ILE A 295 -15.49 -9.67 25.89
CA ILE A 295 -15.47 -9.95 24.45
C ILE A 295 -16.49 -11.02 24.09
N GLN A 296 -16.63 -12.06 24.92
CA GLN A 296 -17.69 -13.06 24.76
C GLN A 296 -19.08 -12.41 24.84
N GLU A 297 -19.30 -11.53 25.81
CA GLU A 297 -20.56 -10.80 25.99
C GLU A 297 -20.89 -9.93 24.77
N LYS A 298 -19.91 -9.17 24.27
CA LYS A 298 -20.05 -8.36 23.04
C LYS A 298 -20.36 -9.22 21.82
N ALA A 299 -19.71 -10.37 21.69
CA ALA A 299 -19.97 -11.32 20.62
C ALA A 299 -21.41 -11.87 20.69
N ARG A 300 -21.89 -12.28 21.88
CA ARG A 300 -23.28 -12.74 22.08
C ARG A 300 -24.30 -11.67 21.71
N LYS A 301 -24.14 -10.44 22.20
CA LYS A 301 -25.05 -9.32 21.88
C LYS A 301 -25.12 -9.04 20.38
N THR A 302 -23.99 -9.11 19.70
CA THR A 302 -23.92 -8.93 18.25
C THR A 302 -24.62 -10.06 17.51
N CYS A 303 -24.40 -11.31 17.93
CA CYS A 303 -25.08 -12.48 17.35
C CYS A 303 -26.59 -12.41 17.56
N LEU A 304 -27.05 -12.01 18.75
CA LEU A 304 -28.46 -11.84 19.06
C LEU A 304 -29.10 -10.77 18.17
N LYS A 305 -28.43 -9.62 18.01
CA LYS A 305 -28.90 -8.53 17.14
C LYS A 305 -29.02 -8.96 15.68
N ASN A 306 -28.02 -9.69 15.16
CA ASN A 306 -27.93 -9.98 13.72
C ASN A 306 -28.67 -11.26 13.33
N ASN A 307 -28.69 -12.27 14.20
CA ASN A 307 -29.15 -13.62 13.90
C ASN A 307 -30.30 -14.08 14.80
N GLY A 308 -30.72 -13.27 15.79
CA GLY A 308 -31.75 -13.64 16.76
C GLY A 308 -31.32 -14.72 17.75
N THR A 309 -30.05 -15.13 17.76
CA THR A 309 -29.51 -16.19 18.62
C THR A 309 -28.17 -15.80 19.22
N GLU A 310 -27.86 -16.27 20.42
CA GLU A 310 -26.59 -15.93 21.09
C GLU A 310 -25.38 -16.52 20.37
N PHE A 311 -25.57 -17.63 19.67
CA PHE A 311 -24.54 -18.29 18.88
C PHE A 311 -25.02 -18.51 17.44
N PRO A 312 -24.18 -18.30 16.41
CA PRO A 312 -24.57 -18.49 15.01
C PRO A 312 -25.06 -19.90 14.70
N ALA A 313 -24.49 -20.92 15.34
CA ALA A 313 -24.88 -22.32 15.14
C ALA A 313 -26.30 -22.66 15.64
N GLN A 314 -26.91 -21.80 16.46
CA GLN A 314 -28.28 -21.97 16.94
C GLN A 314 -29.33 -21.40 15.97
N ASN A 315 -28.91 -20.65 14.95
CA ASN A 315 -29.79 -20.12 13.91
C ASN A 315 -29.91 -21.16 12.77
N TYR A 316 -31.14 -21.54 12.42
CA TYR A 316 -31.43 -22.57 11.42
C TYR A 316 -30.85 -22.26 10.03
N GLU A 317 -30.99 -21.02 9.54
CA GLU A 317 -30.48 -20.61 8.23
C GLU A 317 -28.94 -20.66 8.17
N ILE A 318 -28.28 -20.32 9.28
CA ILE A 318 -26.81 -20.42 9.39
C ILE A 318 -26.37 -21.87 9.49
N PHE A 319 -27.09 -22.68 10.27
CA PHE A 319 -26.86 -24.12 10.38
C PHE A 319 -26.94 -24.80 9.01
N LYS A 320 -27.97 -24.49 8.22
CA LYS A 320 -28.14 -25.05 6.86
C LYS A 320 -26.97 -24.73 5.92
N LYS A 321 -26.40 -23.52 6.05
CA LYS A 321 -25.25 -23.05 5.25
C LYS A 321 -23.89 -23.55 5.76
N SER A 322 -23.84 -24.27 6.88
CA SER A 322 -22.60 -24.83 7.42
C SER A 322 -21.90 -25.79 6.44
N ARG A 323 -20.62 -26.10 6.70
CA ARG A 323 -19.78 -26.84 5.75
C ARG A 323 -20.27 -28.30 5.56
N LYS A 324 -21.05 -28.53 4.51
CA LYS A 324 -21.52 -29.86 4.07
C LYS A 324 -20.53 -30.54 3.10
N LYS A 325 -20.48 -31.88 3.12
CA LYS A 325 -19.51 -32.70 2.37
C LYS A 325 -19.95 -33.08 0.97
N TYR A 326 -21.25 -33.13 0.68
CA TYR A 326 -21.78 -33.54 -0.62
C TYR A 326 -22.72 -32.48 -1.19
N LYS A 327 -22.78 -32.36 -2.52
CA LYS A 327 -23.68 -31.47 -3.26
C LYS A 327 -24.44 -32.23 -4.34
N TYR A 328 -25.76 -32.25 -4.26
CA TYR A 328 -26.65 -32.89 -5.24
C TYR A 328 -27.86 -32.00 -5.52
N ASN A 329 -28.17 -31.72 -6.78
CA ASN A 329 -29.26 -30.82 -7.21
C ASN A 329 -29.26 -29.46 -6.47
N ASN A 330 -28.08 -28.86 -6.29
CA ASN A 330 -27.87 -27.63 -5.50
C ASN A 330 -28.22 -27.70 -4.00
N ILE A 331 -28.54 -28.89 -3.49
CA ILE A 331 -28.73 -29.18 -2.06
C ILE A 331 -27.44 -29.76 -1.48
N MET A 332 -27.16 -29.43 -0.23
CA MET A 332 -25.91 -29.76 0.45
C MET A 332 -26.15 -30.77 1.59
N PHE A 333 -25.31 -31.80 1.70
CA PHE A 333 -25.46 -32.92 2.65
C PHE A 333 -24.21 -33.15 3.50
N ASP A 334 -24.37 -33.47 4.78
CA ASP A 334 -23.24 -33.69 5.70
C ASP A 334 -22.57 -35.04 5.52
N SER A 335 -23.33 -36.03 5.07
CA SER A 335 -22.86 -37.40 4.89
C SER A 335 -23.36 -38.01 3.57
N SER A 336 -22.66 -39.05 3.10
CA SER A 336 -23.16 -39.85 1.97
C SER A 336 -24.42 -40.64 2.33
N TRP A 337 -24.72 -40.80 3.63
CA TRP A 337 -25.87 -41.54 4.13
C TRP A 337 -27.15 -40.71 3.99
N GLU A 338 -27.10 -39.43 4.38
CA GLU A 338 -28.16 -38.45 4.09
C GLU A 338 -28.42 -38.33 2.60
N LEU A 339 -27.36 -38.21 1.79
CA LEU A 339 -27.51 -38.12 0.34
C LEU A 339 -28.17 -39.38 -0.24
N ALA A 340 -27.75 -40.57 0.20
CA ALA A 340 -28.33 -41.83 -0.27
C ALA A 340 -29.82 -41.92 0.08
N TYR A 341 -30.19 -41.54 1.32
CA TYR A 341 -31.57 -41.56 1.75
C TYR A 341 -32.43 -40.55 1.01
N TYR A 342 -31.91 -39.34 0.79
CA TYR A 342 -32.57 -38.32 -0.01
C TYR A 342 -32.89 -38.80 -1.43
N ILE A 343 -31.90 -39.41 -2.11
CA ILE A 343 -32.09 -39.93 -3.47
C ILE A 343 -33.14 -41.04 -3.45
N TRP A 344 -33.03 -41.99 -2.52
CA TRP A 344 -33.99 -43.09 -2.41
C TRP A 344 -35.43 -42.62 -2.17
N LEU A 345 -35.64 -41.66 -1.25
CA LEU A 345 -36.96 -41.08 -1.01
C LEU A 345 -37.52 -40.40 -2.27
N THR A 346 -36.66 -39.69 -3.00
CA THR A 346 -37.02 -39.00 -4.25
C THR A 346 -37.43 -40.01 -5.32
N ASP A 347 -36.64 -41.06 -5.53
CA ASP A 347 -36.90 -42.09 -6.55
C ASP A 347 -38.20 -42.86 -6.29
N HIS A 348 -38.52 -43.09 -5.02
CA HIS A 348 -39.74 -43.77 -4.58
C HIS A 348 -40.95 -42.83 -4.47
N LYS A 349 -40.80 -41.54 -4.81
CA LYS A 349 -41.86 -40.51 -4.74
C LYS A 349 -42.48 -40.41 -3.35
N ILE A 350 -41.68 -40.59 -2.30
CA ILE A 350 -42.10 -40.40 -0.92
C ILE A 350 -42.05 -38.90 -0.62
N GLU A 351 -43.09 -38.37 0.03
CA GLU A 351 -43.10 -36.96 0.46
C GLU A 351 -42.28 -36.79 1.74
N PHE A 352 -41.29 -35.89 1.71
CA PHE A 352 -40.40 -35.63 2.83
C PHE A 352 -39.92 -34.16 2.85
N GLU A 353 -39.47 -33.73 4.02
CA GLU A 353 -38.77 -32.45 4.23
C GLU A 353 -37.35 -32.77 4.68
N TYR A 354 -36.34 -32.36 3.90
CA TYR A 354 -34.94 -32.47 4.27
C TYR A 354 -34.47 -31.22 5.01
N GLN A 355 -33.86 -31.43 6.18
CA GLN A 355 -33.51 -30.40 7.17
C GLN A 355 -34.72 -29.53 7.48
N PRO A 356 -35.77 -30.08 8.12
CA PRO A 356 -36.93 -29.30 8.45
C PRO A 356 -36.57 -28.12 9.37
N ASN A 357 -37.33 -27.03 9.32
CA ASN A 357 -37.17 -25.91 10.25
C ASN A 357 -37.76 -26.26 11.63
N ILE A 358 -37.26 -27.33 12.21
CA ILE A 358 -37.61 -27.87 13.53
C ILE A 358 -36.33 -27.87 14.35
N LYS A 359 -36.44 -27.44 15.60
CA LYS A 359 -35.32 -27.50 16.53
C LYS A 359 -35.78 -27.94 17.90
N PHE A 360 -34.98 -28.78 18.53
CA PHE A 360 -35.22 -29.26 19.88
C PHE A 360 -34.20 -28.64 20.83
N LYS A 361 -34.69 -28.03 21.92
CA LYS A 361 -33.86 -27.43 22.95
C LYS A 361 -33.43 -28.52 23.94
N TYR A 362 -32.14 -28.55 24.27
CA TYR A 362 -31.61 -29.39 25.35
C TYR A 362 -30.56 -28.63 26.15
N ILE A 363 -30.34 -29.07 27.39
CA ILE A 363 -29.36 -28.46 28.30
C ILE A 363 -28.20 -29.43 28.47
N ALA A 364 -26.98 -28.94 28.30
CA ALA A 364 -25.77 -29.69 28.56
C ALA A 364 -24.73 -28.77 29.20
N ASN A 365 -24.01 -29.24 30.22
CA ASN A 365 -22.97 -28.47 30.92
C ASN A 365 -23.45 -27.07 31.36
N ASN A 366 -24.69 -26.96 31.85
CA ASN A 366 -25.36 -25.71 32.23
C ASN A 366 -25.50 -24.67 31.10
N LYS A 367 -25.53 -25.13 29.84
CA LYS A 367 -25.73 -24.29 28.65
C LYS A 367 -26.89 -24.80 27.82
N GLU A 368 -27.54 -23.87 27.13
CA GLU A 368 -28.62 -24.19 26.21
C GLU A 368 -28.11 -24.52 24.81
N HIS A 369 -28.54 -25.65 24.28
CA HIS A 369 -28.20 -26.13 22.95
C HIS A 369 -29.47 -26.39 22.14
N TYR A 370 -29.31 -26.39 20.82
CA TYR A 370 -30.36 -26.72 19.88
C TYR A 370 -29.92 -27.86 18.98
N TYR A 371 -30.81 -28.83 18.78
CA TYR A 371 -30.64 -29.95 17.88
C TYR A 371 -31.60 -29.77 16.68
N PHE A 372 -31.05 -29.88 15.48
CA PHE A 372 -31.78 -29.83 14.21
C PHE A 372 -31.75 -31.23 13.58
N PRO A 373 -32.91 -31.86 13.33
CA PRO A 373 -32.97 -33.19 12.74
C PRO A 373 -32.72 -33.20 11.23
N ASP A 374 -32.35 -34.36 10.70
CA ASP A 374 -31.99 -34.53 9.28
C ASP A 374 -33.21 -34.55 8.34
N PHE A 375 -34.28 -35.29 8.67
CA PHE A 375 -35.46 -35.45 7.80
C PHE A 375 -36.77 -35.43 8.60
N LYS A 376 -37.86 -35.05 7.94
CA LYS A 376 -39.24 -35.25 8.40
C LYS A 376 -40.05 -35.94 7.31
N ILE A 377 -40.68 -37.05 7.63
CA ILE A 377 -41.56 -37.80 6.73
C ILE A 377 -42.93 -37.88 7.40
N LYS A 378 -43.91 -37.17 6.85
CA LYS A 378 -45.23 -36.98 7.49
C LYS A 378 -45.06 -36.44 8.92
N ASN A 379 -45.35 -37.27 9.93
CA ASN A 379 -45.22 -36.92 11.35
C ASN A 379 -43.98 -37.55 12.02
N GLU A 380 -43.20 -38.36 11.30
CA GLU A 380 -41.96 -38.95 11.83
C GLU A 380 -40.77 -38.03 11.58
N ILE A 381 -39.93 -37.88 12.61
CA ILE A 381 -38.65 -37.16 12.51
C ILE A 381 -37.55 -38.20 12.48
N ILE A 382 -36.66 -38.08 11.50
CA ILE A 382 -35.63 -39.07 11.21
C ILE A 382 -34.26 -38.42 11.32
N GLU A 383 -33.36 -39.06 12.05
CA GLU A 383 -31.94 -38.71 12.16
C GLU A 383 -31.11 -39.85 11.58
N ILE A 384 -30.13 -39.52 10.73
CA ILE A 384 -29.23 -40.51 10.16
C ILE A 384 -27.90 -40.46 10.91
N LYS A 385 -27.49 -41.61 11.47
CA LYS A 385 -26.20 -41.72 12.19
C LYS A 385 -25.48 -43.01 11.87
N GLY A 386 -24.17 -42.91 11.67
CA GLY A 386 -23.33 -44.09 11.48
C GLY A 386 -23.10 -44.84 12.78
N ASP A 387 -22.82 -46.15 12.67
CA ASP A 387 -22.64 -47.04 13.83
C ASP A 387 -21.52 -46.60 14.79
N HIS A 388 -20.54 -45.84 14.28
CA HIS A 388 -19.45 -45.28 15.07
C HIS A 388 -19.91 -44.29 16.17
N PHE A 389 -21.14 -43.77 16.09
CA PHE A 389 -21.77 -42.96 17.14
C PHE A 389 -22.39 -43.80 18.27
N PHE A 390 -22.31 -45.13 18.21
CA PHE A 390 -22.85 -46.02 19.24
C PHE A 390 -21.74 -46.85 19.88
N ASP A 391 -21.89 -47.15 21.17
CA ASP A 391 -21.05 -48.11 21.88
C ASP A 391 -21.57 -49.56 21.69
N LYS A 392 -20.88 -50.55 22.26
CA LYS A 392 -21.26 -51.97 22.18
C LYS A 392 -22.60 -52.28 22.85
N ASN A 393 -23.05 -51.40 23.75
CA ASN A 393 -24.29 -51.53 24.50
C ASN A 393 -25.44 -50.74 23.84
N GLY A 394 -25.19 -50.11 22.68
CA GLY A 394 -26.17 -49.32 21.95
C GLY A 394 -26.33 -47.88 22.42
N ASN A 395 -25.53 -47.41 23.39
CA ASN A 395 -25.59 -46.04 23.88
C ASN A 395 -24.88 -45.10 22.91
N PHE A 396 -25.41 -43.88 22.80
CA PHE A 396 -24.81 -42.84 21.98
C PHE A 396 -23.50 -42.33 22.59
N ARG A 397 -22.43 -42.32 21.79
CA ARG A 397 -21.10 -41.87 22.19
C ARG A 397 -20.53 -40.88 21.19
N SER A 398 -19.62 -40.03 21.66
CA SER A 398 -18.81 -39.23 20.75
C SER A 398 -17.86 -40.14 19.96
N PRO A 399 -17.84 -40.06 18.61
CA PRO A 399 -16.92 -40.86 17.79
C PRO A 399 -15.49 -40.33 17.82
N PHE A 400 -15.31 -39.10 18.29
CA PHE A 400 -14.01 -38.50 18.50
C PHE A 400 -13.57 -38.90 19.90
N ASN A 401 -12.49 -39.67 19.99
CA ASN A 401 -11.96 -40.30 21.20
C ASN A 401 -11.56 -39.24 22.26
N SER A 402 -12.56 -38.60 22.86
CA SER A 402 -12.43 -37.42 23.69
C SER A 402 -12.53 -37.84 25.14
N LEU A 403 -11.40 -37.76 25.85
CA LEU A 403 -11.34 -37.85 27.31
C LEU A 403 -12.06 -36.68 28.01
N ASN A 404 -12.61 -35.71 27.26
CA ASN A 404 -13.28 -34.55 27.80
C ASN A 404 -14.73 -34.88 28.18
N GLU A 405 -14.98 -34.93 29.49
CA GLU A 405 -16.28 -35.22 30.09
C GLU A 405 -17.40 -34.27 29.61
N ASN A 406 -17.10 -32.98 29.41
CA ASN A 406 -18.09 -32.02 28.92
C ASN A 406 -18.61 -32.40 27.52
N ILE A 407 -17.73 -32.86 26.64
CA ILE A 407 -18.12 -33.29 25.29
C ILE A 407 -18.99 -34.54 25.36
N GLN A 408 -18.66 -35.49 26.23
CA GLN A 408 -19.48 -36.69 26.40
C GLN A 408 -20.87 -36.35 26.95
N ASN A 409 -20.95 -35.42 27.92
CA ASN A 409 -22.21 -34.95 28.48
C ASN A 409 -23.09 -34.25 27.42
N GLU A 410 -22.50 -33.44 26.53
CA GLU A 410 -23.22 -32.82 25.41
C GLU A 410 -23.82 -33.85 24.45
N TYR A 411 -23.06 -34.89 24.09
CA TYR A 411 -23.54 -35.95 23.21
C TYR A 411 -24.66 -36.78 23.85
N LYS A 412 -24.53 -37.11 25.15
CA LYS A 412 -25.57 -37.82 25.90
C LYS A 412 -26.86 -37.01 26.00
N ALA A 413 -26.76 -35.72 26.36
CA ALA A 413 -27.93 -34.84 26.45
C ALA A 413 -28.62 -34.65 25.09
N LYS A 414 -27.84 -34.53 24.01
CA LYS A 414 -28.38 -34.48 22.65
C LYS A 414 -29.13 -35.77 22.29
N TYR A 415 -28.57 -36.93 22.63
CA TYR A 415 -29.22 -38.21 22.39
C TYR A 415 -30.51 -38.38 23.19
N GLN A 416 -30.48 -38.01 24.48
CA GLN A 416 -31.70 -38.01 25.30
C GLN A 416 -32.77 -37.10 24.69
N CYS A 417 -32.39 -35.92 24.24
CA CYS A 417 -33.29 -35.00 23.52
C CYS A 417 -33.90 -35.62 22.25
N MET A 418 -33.15 -36.45 21.51
CA MET A 418 -33.71 -37.19 20.36
C MET A 418 -34.77 -38.19 20.81
N LEU A 419 -34.49 -38.95 21.87
CA LEU A 419 -35.43 -39.94 22.42
C LEU A 419 -36.70 -39.28 22.95
N ASP A 420 -36.56 -38.21 23.75
CA ASP A 420 -37.68 -37.47 24.35
C ASP A 420 -38.62 -36.86 23.29
N ASN A 421 -38.09 -36.57 22.10
CA ASN A 421 -38.86 -36.03 20.98
C ASN A 421 -39.24 -37.10 19.93
N ASN A 422 -39.16 -38.39 20.29
CA ASN A 422 -39.51 -39.53 19.44
C ASN A 422 -38.80 -39.53 18.07
N VAL A 423 -37.55 -39.07 18.03
CA VAL A 423 -36.76 -39.04 16.81
C VAL A 423 -36.26 -40.44 16.48
N LYS A 424 -36.61 -40.91 15.29
CA LYS A 424 -36.21 -42.22 14.76
C LYS A 424 -34.80 -42.14 14.23
N ILE A 425 -33.87 -42.82 14.90
CA ILE A 425 -32.47 -42.82 14.49
C ILE A 425 -32.21 -44.02 13.58
N MET A 426 -31.86 -43.76 12.32
CA MET A 426 -31.53 -44.79 11.35
C MET A 426 -30.02 -45.07 11.37
N LYS A 427 -29.65 -46.31 11.71
CA LYS A 427 -28.26 -46.80 11.71
C LYS A 427 -27.93 -47.54 10.41
N TYR A 428 -26.75 -48.17 10.36
CA TYR A 428 -26.28 -48.85 9.15
C TYR A 428 -27.26 -49.93 8.67
N ASN A 429 -27.79 -50.74 9.59
CA ASN A 429 -28.65 -51.86 9.24
C ASN A 429 -29.96 -51.42 8.57
N GLU A 430 -30.45 -50.24 8.93
CA GLU A 430 -31.66 -49.63 8.39
C GLU A 430 -31.42 -48.95 7.04
N ILE A 431 -30.19 -48.46 6.78
CA ILE A 431 -29.83 -47.75 5.53
C ILE A 431 -29.11 -48.67 4.53
N ARG A 432 -28.62 -49.86 4.92
CA ARG A 432 -27.88 -50.77 4.04
C ARG A 432 -28.63 -51.10 2.74
N ASN A 433 -29.95 -51.29 2.83
CA ASN A 433 -30.79 -51.62 1.69
C ASN A 433 -30.91 -50.43 0.71
N ILE A 434 -30.88 -49.21 1.24
CA ILE A 434 -30.84 -47.97 0.45
C ILE A 434 -29.50 -47.87 -0.28
N PHE A 435 -28.38 -48.13 0.40
CA PHE A 435 -27.07 -48.17 -0.27
C PHE A 435 -27.02 -49.23 -1.38
N TYR A 436 -27.54 -50.42 -1.11
CA TYR A 436 -27.64 -51.49 -2.11
C TYR A 436 -28.48 -51.07 -3.31
N TYR A 437 -29.63 -50.41 -3.08
CA TYR A 437 -30.45 -49.84 -4.15
C TYR A 437 -29.66 -48.83 -4.99
N ILE A 438 -28.98 -47.87 -4.34
CA ILE A 438 -28.19 -46.86 -5.06
C ILE A 438 -27.05 -47.50 -5.87
N GLU A 439 -26.36 -48.49 -5.31
CA GLU A 439 -25.30 -49.21 -6.01
C GLU A 439 -25.83 -49.97 -7.23
N LYS A 440 -26.99 -50.64 -7.09
CA LYS A 440 -27.61 -51.40 -8.18
C LYS A 440 -28.17 -50.50 -9.28
N THR A 441 -28.77 -49.37 -8.93
CA THR A 441 -29.45 -48.46 -9.87
C THR A 441 -28.48 -47.49 -10.55
N TYR A 442 -27.51 -46.96 -9.81
CA TYR A 442 -26.62 -45.89 -10.29
C TYR A 442 -25.12 -46.24 -10.27
N GLY A 443 -24.75 -47.37 -9.67
CA GLY A 443 -23.37 -47.84 -9.56
C GLY A 443 -22.68 -47.48 -8.24
N LYS A 444 -21.70 -48.30 -7.88
CA LYS A 444 -20.94 -48.26 -6.60
C LYS A 444 -20.28 -46.93 -6.24
N HIS A 445 -20.00 -46.08 -7.23
CA HIS A 445 -19.29 -44.82 -7.04
C HIS A 445 -20.16 -43.58 -7.25
N TYR A 446 -21.46 -43.75 -7.48
CA TYR A 446 -22.39 -42.65 -7.78
C TYR A 446 -22.34 -41.54 -6.72
N LEU A 447 -22.54 -41.88 -5.44
CA LEU A 447 -22.52 -40.91 -4.35
C LEU A 447 -21.18 -40.16 -4.20
N LYS A 448 -20.06 -40.78 -4.61
CA LYS A 448 -18.74 -40.16 -4.53
C LYS A 448 -18.57 -39.01 -5.52
N GLN A 449 -19.27 -39.04 -6.65
CA GLN A 449 -19.23 -37.99 -7.67
C GLN A 449 -19.73 -36.64 -7.13
N PHE A 450 -20.61 -36.68 -6.12
CA PHE A 450 -21.19 -35.51 -5.48
C PHE A 450 -20.38 -35.01 -4.28
N LYS A 451 -19.23 -35.63 -3.97
CA LYS A 451 -18.41 -35.22 -2.85
C LYS A 451 -17.68 -33.91 -3.19
N ASN A 452 -17.82 -32.91 -2.33
CA ASN A 452 -17.04 -31.68 -2.44
C ASN A 452 -15.57 -31.98 -2.13
N HIS A 453 -14.74 -31.95 -3.16
CA HIS A 453 -13.29 -31.85 -3.02
C HIS A 453 -12.98 -30.39 -2.69
N LYS A 454 -12.97 -30.06 -1.39
CA LYS A 454 -12.45 -28.78 -0.92
C LYS A 454 -10.94 -28.78 -0.94
#